data_AF-A0A972BWP2-F1
#
_entry.id   AF-A0A972BWP2-F1
#
_cell.length_a   1.000
_cell.length_b   1.000
_cell.length_c   1.000
_cell.angle_alpha   90.00
_cell.angle_beta   90.00
_cell.angle_gamma   90.00
#
_symmetry.space_group_name_H-M   'P 1'
#
loop_
_entity.id
_entity.type
_entity.pdbx_description
1 polymer ?
#
loop_
_entity_poly.entity_id
_entity_poly.type
_entity_poly.pdbx_seq_one_letter_code
_entity_poly.pdbx_strand_id
1 'polypeptide(L)'
;MTTVNDKLLYLIAKLYYEQELTQQEIGDQLGLSRFKIQRLLTKAREQGIVRIELVPPTDKRCKHLEAELQRTFGLKGAVVVPGEYRSEQVLRKVLGLTAAELLPDLIDGKRNIGLGCGRTILEMLNHIDIDEPHAVTVVPLFGGMENIEPEFQVNALVQKLAAALGGEYRAIYAPVIAGSAEARATIVSDPMIKSVVDMWDCLDLAIVGIGHSIATYGSAFMRTISEKDKDDITNAEAAGDVCRQMFSITGEPCKLELNSRLIAMGLEQLKRVPLVVAIAGGKAKTRAILGALRGRYIKFLISDEATVRHVLALHQENAHILRA
;
A
#
# COMPACT_ATOMS: atom_id res chain seq x y z
N MET A 1 48.83 4.40 -5.98
CA MET A 1 47.51 5.05 -5.82
C MET A 1 47.72 6.30 -4.98
N THR A 2 47.72 7.48 -5.60
CA THR A 2 48.02 8.75 -4.95
C THR A 2 46.94 9.04 -3.90
N THR A 3 47.33 9.13 -2.63
CA THR A 3 46.46 9.50 -1.51
C THR A 3 45.94 10.91 -1.80
N VAL A 4 44.70 10.99 -2.25
CA VAL A 4 44.00 12.27 -2.39
C VAL A 4 43.97 12.90 -1.00
N ASN A 5 44.49 14.12 -0.89
CA ASN A 5 44.64 14.84 0.36
C ASN A 5 43.27 15.09 1.01
N ASP A 6 43.05 14.62 2.23
CA ASP A 6 41.83 14.83 3.01
C ASP A 6 41.49 16.32 3.15
N LYS A 7 42.50 17.21 3.17
CA LYS A 7 42.30 18.66 3.18
C LYS A 7 41.63 19.17 1.90
N LEU A 8 41.95 18.59 0.75
CA LEU A 8 41.33 18.97 -0.53
C LEU A 8 39.88 18.47 -0.60
N LEU A 9 39.61 17.27 -0.09
CA LEU A 9 38.26 16.72 0.00
C LEU A 9 37.38 17.54 0.92
N TYR A 10 37.91 17.92 2.09
CA TYR A 10 37.23 18.81 3.02
C TYR A 10 36.97 20.18 2.42
N LEU A 11 37.95 20.79 1.74
CA LEU A 11 37.79 22.10 1.09
C LEU A 11 36.70 22.06 0.00
N ILE A 12 36.73 21.06 -0.88
CA ILE A 12 35.71 20.91 -1.94
C ILE A 12 34.32 20.70 -1.34
N ALA A 13 34.21 19.87 -0.29
CA ALA A 13 32.95 19.67 0.42
C ALA A 13 32.44 20.98 1.05
N LYS A 14 33.32 21.74 1.71
CA LYS A 14 32.99 23.03 2.32
C LYS A 14 32.48 24.03 1.28
N LEU A 15 33.17 24.18 0.16
CA LEU A 15 32.73 25.08 -0.92
C LEU A 15 31.37 24.68 -1.49
N TYR A 16 31.07 23.38 -1.56
CA TYR A 16 29.81 22.88 -2.12
C TYR A 16 28.63 22.94 -1.13
N TYR A 17 28.81 22.47 0.11
CA TYR A 17 27.72 22.34 1.09
C TYR A 17 27.55 23.55 2.00
N GLU A 18 28.63 24.26 2.36
CA GLU A 18 28.54 25.43 3.24
C GLU A 18 28.41 26.73 2.44
N GLN A 19 29.04 26.81 1.26
CA GLN A 19 29.06 28.04 0.44
C GLN A 19 28.17 27.97 -0.80
N GLU A 20 27.44 26.86 -0.97
CA GLU A 20 26.46 26.64 -2.05
C GLU A 20 26.98 26.86 -3.48
N LEU A 21 28.29 26.77 -3.69
CA LEU A 21 28.88 26.91 -5.02
C LEU A 21 28.54 25.69 -5.89
N THR A 22 28.28 25.93 -7.16
CA THR A 22 28.12 24.86 -8.14
C THR A 22 29.44 24.13 -8.36
N GLN A 23 29.38 22.86 -8.78
CA GLN A 23 30.58 22.08 -9.09
C GLN A 23 31.43 22.71 -10.20
N GLN A 24 30.82 23.52 -11.08
CA GLN A 24 31.51 24.25 -12.13
C GLN A 24 32.32 25.41 -11.52
N GLU A 25 31.69 26.25 -10.69
CA GLU A 25 32.36 27.37 -10.01
C GLU A 25 33.53 26.89 -9.12
N ILE A 26 33.34 25.78 -8.40
CA ILE A 26 34.41 25.16 -7.59
C ILE A 26 35.55 24.66 -8.49
N GLY A 27 35.21 24.08 -9.65
CA GLY A 27 36.19 23.62 -10.63
C GLY A 27 37.03 24.77 -11.17
N ASP A 28 36.38 25.87 -11.56
CA ASP A 28 37.02 27.07 -12.10
C ASP A 28 37.95 27.73 -11.06
N GLN A 29 37.55 27.78 -9.79
CA GLN A 29 38.38 28.34 -8.71
C GLN A 29 39.60 27.48 -8.34
N LEU A 30 39.48 26.15 -8.43
CA LEU A 30 40.53 25.22 -8.00
C LEU A 30 41.39 24.67 -9.16
N GLY A 31 41.09 25.08 -10.40
CA GLY A 31 41.75 24.56 -11.60
C GLY A 31 41.47 23.08 -11.84
N LEU A 32 40.27 22.61 -11.48
CA LEU A 32 39.86 21.21 -11.60
C LEU A 32 38.63 21.09 -12.53
N SER A 33 38.54 20.02 -13.30
CA SER A 33 37.33 19.78 -14.11
C SER A 33 36.12 19.48 -13.22
N ARG A 34 34.92 19.86 -13.67
CA ARG A 34 33.64 19.52 -13.02
C ARG A 34 33.53 18.01 -12.69
N PHE A 35 33.95 17.14 -13.62
CA PHE A 35 33.97 15.69 -13.39
C PHE A 35 34.90 15.27 -12.25
N LYS A 36 36.04 15.96 -12.09
CA LYS A 36 36.98 15.70 -10.98
C LYS A 36 36.39 16.20 -9.66
N ILE A 37 35.70 17.34 -9.64
CA ILE A 37 34.97 17.83 -8.45
C ILE A 37 33.89 16.83 -8.02
N GLN A 38 33.06 16.34 -8.95
CA GLN A 38 32.04 15.34 -8.67
C GLN A 38 32.65 14.08 -8.01
N ARG A 39 33.74 13.55 -8.60
CA ARG A 39 34.43 12.36 -8.05
C ARG A 39 35.00 12.59 -6.65
N LEU A 40 35.53 13.79 -6.40
CA LEU A 40 36.08 14.16 -5.09
C LEU A 40 34.97 14.35 -4.04
N LEU A 41 33.82 14.92 -4.40
CA LEU A 41 32.64 14.99 -3.52
C LEU A 41 32.11 13.59 -3.15
N THR A 42 32.06 12.66 -4.12
CA THR A 42 31.72 11.27 -3.84
C THR A 42 32.71 10.64 -2.85
N LYS A 43 34.01 10.81 -3.10
CA LYS A 43 35.05 10.28 -2.21
C LYS A 43 34.99 10.88 -0.79
N ALA A 44 34.66 12.17 -0.66
CA ALA A 44 34.48 12.83 0.63
C ALA A 44 33.30 12.22 1.44
N ARG A 45 32.24 11.75 0.76
CA ARG A 45 31.15 11.00 1.40
C ARG A 45 31.60 9.59 1.80
N GLU A 46 32.27 8.87 0.90
CA GLU A 46 32.78 7.51 1.16
C GLU A 46 33.74 7.43 2.34
N GLN A 47 34.59 8.46 2.52
CA GLN A 47 35.53 8.55 3.64
C GLN A 47 34.93 9.14 4.92
N GLY A 48 33.63 9.46 4.92
CA GLY A 48 32.95 10.03 6.10
C GLY A 48 33.35 11.46 6.46
N ILE A 49 34.07 12.16 5.58
CA ILE A 49 34.38 13.60 5.69
C ILE A 49 33.09 14.42 5.56
N VAL A 50 32.17 13.96 4.70
CA VAL A 50 30.82 14.51 4.57
C VAL A 50 29.82 13.53 5.16
N ARG A 51 29.08 13.98 6.17
CA ARG A 51 27.92 13.29 6.71
C ARG A 51 26.70 14.16 6.44
N ILE A 52 25.72 13.63 5.74
CA ILE A 52 24.47 14.32 5.47
C ILE A 52 23.45 13.78 6.46
N GLU A 53 23.01 14.66 7.35
CA GLU A 53 21.89 14.39 8.24
C GLU A 53 20.63 14.98 7.61
N LEU A 54 19.59 14.15 7.48
CA LEU A 54 18.29 14.61 7.05
C LEU A 54 17.46 14.90 8.29
N VAL A 55 17.19 16.17 8.55
CA VAL A 55 16.25 16.57 9.60
C VAL A 55 14.83 16.37 9.05
N PRO A 56 14.00 15.49 9.64
CA PRO A 56 12.63 15.30 9.17
C PRO A 56 11.83 16.60 9.32
N PRO A 57 10.90 16.91 8.40
CA PRO A 57 10.00 18.06 8.57
C PRO A 57 9.27 17.99 9.90
N THR A 58 9.00 19.15 10.52
CA THR A 58 8.22 19.25 11.77
C THR A 58 6.81 18.67 11.63
N ASP A 59 6.22 18.74 10.43
CA ASP A 59 5.00 18.01 10.09
C ASP A 59 5.35 16.64 9.49
N LYS A 60 5.27 15.59 10.33
CA LYS A 60 5.35 14.18 9.89
C LYS A 60 4.18 13.76 8.98
N ARG A 61 3.18 14.64 8.79
CA ARG A 61 1.90 14.37 8.13
C ARG A 61 1.39 15.59 7.37
N CYS A 62 0.76 15.38 6.22
CA CYS A 62 0.10 16.44 5.45
C CYS A 62 -1.36 16.63 5.93
N LYS A 63 -1.54 17.19 7.14
CA LYS A 63 -2.87 17.35 7.78
C LYS A 63 -3.92 18.05 6.92
N HIS A 64 -3.51 19.01 6.08
CA HIS A 64 -4.42 19.69 5.15
C HIS A 64 -5.01 18.72 4.11
N LEU A 65 -4.21 17.81 3.56
CA LEU A 65 -4.65 16.78 2.63
C LEU A 65 -5.50 15.71 3.32
N GLU A 66 -5.16 15.36 4.57
CA GLU A 66 -5.98 14.45 5.39
C GLU A 66 -7.40 15.01 5.56
N ALA A 67 -7.51 16.28 5.98
CA ALA A 67 -8.78 16.97 6.14
C ALA A 67 -9.54 17.16 4.81
N GLU A 68 -8.84 17.35 3.69
CA GLU A 68 -9.46 17.44 2.37
C GLU A 68 -10.00 16.08 1.90
N LEU A 69 -9.27 14.98 2.09
CA LEU A 69 -9.74 13.63 1.80
C LEU A 69 -10.98 13.27 2.62
N GLN A 70 -10.98 13.57 3.92
CA GLN A 70 -12.12 13.34 4.79
C GLN A 70 -13.36 14.11 4.33
N ARG A 71 -13.22 15.42 4.02
CA ARG A 71 -14.33 16.25 3.55
C ARG A 71 -14.86 15.78 2.18
N THR A 72 -13.97 15.42 1.26
CA THR A 72 -14.33 15.10 -0.13
C THR A 72 -14.99 13.73 -0.24
N PHE A 73 -14.49 12.72 0.49
CA PHE A 73 -14.91 11.32 0.33
C PHE A 73 -15.66 10.75 1.54
N GLY A 74 -15.80 11.52 2.64
CA GLY A 74 -16.47 11.07 3.86
C GLY A 74 -15.68 10.00 4.63
N LEU A 75 -14.33 10.03 4.55
CA LEU A 75 -13.49 9.11 5.30
C LEU A 75 -13.58 9.37 6.80
N LYS A 76 -13.52 8.30 7.59
CA LYS A 76 -13.36 8.37 9.06
C LYS A 76 -12.01 8.96 9.45
N GLY A 77 -10.98 8.74 8.63
CA GLY A 77 -9.65 9.31 8.82
C GLY A 77 -8.76 9.10 7.61
N ALA A 78 -7.64 9.82 7.59
CA ALA A 78 -6.57 9.59 6.64
C ALA A 78 -5.25 9.94 7.30
N VAL A 79 -4.18 9.26 6.88
CA VAL A 79 -2.81 9.66 7.19
C VAL A 79 -2.04 9.82 5.89
N VAL A 80 -1.48 11.01 5.69
CA VAL A 80 -0.75 11.36 4.47
C VAL A 80 0.69 11.66 4.82
N VAL A 81 1.61 10.79 4.41
CA VAL A 81 3.05 11.01 4.61
C VAL A 81 3.59 12.04 3.60
N PRO A 82 4.44 12.99 4.03
CA PRO A 82 4.94 14.03 3.15
C PRO A 82 5.92 13.50 2.10
N GLY A 83 5.95 14.17 0.94
CA GLY A 83 6.97 13.96 -0.08
C GLY A 83 6.56 13.11 -1.29
N GLU A 84 7.48 13.07 -2.26
CA GLU A 84 7.35 12.29 -3.50
C GLU A 84 8.42 11.20 -3.54
N TYR A 85 7.98 9.95 -3.65
CA TYR A 85 8.86 8.79 -3.62
C TYR A 85 9.03 8.21 -5.02
N ARG A 86 10.24 8.36 -5.59
CA ARG A 86 10.57 7.79 -6.91
C ARG A 86 10.66 6.26 -6.90
N SER A 87 11.04 5.67 -5.77
CA SER A 87 11.13 4.22 -5.61
C SER A 87 9.86 3.69 -4.95
N GLU A 88 9.15 2.80 -5.62
CA GLU A 88 7.99 2.13 -5.01
C GLU A 88 8.38 1.33 -3.76
N GLN A 89 9.59 0.77 -3.71
CA GLN A 89 10.04 0.00 -2.55
C GLN A 89 10.18 0.89 -1.32
N VAL A 90 10.77 2.09 -1.50
CA VAL A 90 10.89 3.08 -0.42
C VAL A 90 9.50 3.53 0.03
N LEU A 91 8.62 3.84 -0.92
CA LEU A 91 7.24 4.22 -0.60
C LEU A 91 6.52 3.13 0.20
N ARG A 92 6.62 1.87 -0.22
CA ARG A 92 6.03 0.74 0.51
C ARG A 92 6.54 0.65 1.94
N LYS A 93 7.84 0.83 2.16
CA LYS A 93 8.43 0.80 3.50
C LYS A 93 7.91 1.94 4.37
N VAL A 94 7.84 3.16 3.84
CA VAL A 94 7.31 4.32 4.57
C VAL A 94 5.84 4.13 4.95
N LEU A 95 5.01 3.69 4.01
CA LEU A 95 3.59 3.44 4.29
C LEU A 95 3.39 2.27 5.26
N GLY A 96 4.22 1.22 5.16
CA GLY A 96 4.21 0.09 6.08
C GLY A 96 4.56 0.50 7.51
N LEU A 97 5.66 1.24 7.69
CA LEU A 97 6.08 1.82 8.98
C LEU A 97 4.96 2.69 9.58
N THR A 98 4.42 3.61 8.78
CA THR A 98 3.33 4.50 9.23
C THR A 98 2.10 3.72 9.65
N ALA A 99 1.75 2.66 8.92
CA ALA A 99 0.63 1.81 9.28
C ALA A 99 0.88 0.99 10.55
N ALA A 100 2.12 0.55 10.79
CA ALA A 100 2.50 -0.16 12.00
C ALA A 100 2.44 0.76 13.22
N GLU A 101 2.94 2.00 13.10
CA GLU A 101 2.85 3.03 14.15
C GLU A 101 1.40 3.36 14.53
N LEU A 102 0.47 3.33 13.57
CA LEU A 102 -0.95 3.61 13.80
C LEU A 102 -1.74 2.39 14.29
N LEU A 103 -1.17 1.19 14.17
CA LEU A 103 -1.91 -0.04 14.38
C LEU A 103 -2.55 -0.13 15.78
N PRO A 104 -1.87 0.23 16.90
CA PRO A 104 -2.47 0.19 18.24
C PRO A 104 -3.77 1.00 18.34
N ASP A 105 -3.77 2.23 17.82
CA ASP A 105 -4.95 3.10 17.82
C ASP A 105 -6.09 2.54 16.95
N LEU A 106 -5.74 1.88 15.84
CA LEU A 106 -6.72 1.34 14.90
C LEU A 106 -7.40 0.07 15.41
N ILE A 107 -6.69 -0.73 16.21
CA ILE A 107 -7.19 -2.01 16.77
C ILE A 107 -7.86 -1.85 18.14
N ASP A 108 -7.75 -0.68 18.77
CA ASP A 108 -8.37 -0.44 20.07
C ASP A 108 -9.89 -0.71 20.03
N GLY A 109 -10.35 -1.50 21.02
CA GLY A 109 -11.73 -1.97 21.11
C GLY A 109 -12.22 -2.87 19.96
N LYS A 110 -11.34 -3.39 19.10
CA LYS A 110 -11.70 -4.34 18.02
C LYS A 110 -11.46 -5.78 18.47
N ARG A 111 -12.30 -6.70 17.99
CA ARG A 111 -12.15 -8.14 18.23
C ARG A 111 -11.92 -8.92 16.95
N ASN A 112 -12.66 -8.63 15.90
CA ASN A 112 -12.58 -9.37 14.64
C ASN A 112 -11.89 -8.54 13.57
N ILE A 113 -10.70 -8.99 13.13
CA ILE A 113 -9.87 -8.28 12.16
C ILE A 113 -9.74 -9.10 10.87
N GLY A 114 -10.16 -8.53 9.76
CA GLY A 114 -9.89 -9.07 8.43
C GLY A 114 -8.57 -8.54 7.87
N LEU A 115 -7.72 -9.41 7.34
CA LEU A 115 -6.46 -9.03 6.71
C LEU A 115 -6.42 -9.44 5.24
N GLY A 116 -6.12 -8.47 4.37
CA GLY A 116 -5.79 -8.71 2.98
C GLY A 116 -4.34 -9.19 2.79
N CYS A 117 -3.85 -9.13 1.56
CA CYS A 117 -2.44 -9.38 1.25
C CYS A 117 -1.83 -8.18 0.51
N GLY A 118 -0.50 -8.10 0.54
CA GLY A 118 0.24 -7.18 -0.33
C GLY A 118 1.58 -6.81 0.26
N ARG A 119 2.47 -6.33 -0.62
CA ARG A 119 3.82 -5.92 -0.24
C ARG A 119 3.84 -4.86 0.86
N THR A 120 2.95 -3.87 0.80
CA THR A 120 2.86 -2.82 1.83
C THR A 120 2.29 -3.34 3.15
N ILE A 121 1.36 -4.30 3.13
CA ILE A 121 0.87 -4.95 4.35
C ILE A 121 1.99 -5.75 5.00
N LEU A 122 2.79 -6.49 4.22
CA LEU A 122 3.93 -7.21 4.77
C LEU A 122 4.95 -6.27 5.42
N GLU A 123 5.23 -5.10 4.81
CA GLU A 123 6.06 -4.06 5.45
C GLU A 123 5.48 -3.59 6.78
N MET A 124 4.16 -3.39 6.87
CA MET A 124 3.50 -3.10 8.16
C MET A 124 3.73 -4.21 9.17
N LEU A 125 3.45 -5.47 8.80
CA LEU A 125 3.61 -6.63 9.69
C LEU A 125 5.06 -6.83 10.17
N ASN A 126 6.05 -6.37 9.41
CA ASN A 126 7.47 -6.47 9.77
C ASN A 126 7.91 -5.45 10.83
N HIS A 127 7.08 -4.43 11.12
CA HIS A 127 7.44 -3.32 12.00
C HIS A 127 6.38 -3.09 13.09
N ILE A 128 5.51 -4.07 13.35
CA ILE A 128 4.58 -4.00 14.47
C ILE A 128 5.37 -4.05 15.76
N ASP A 129 5.17 -3.04 16.60
CA ASP A 129 5.69 -2.96 17.95
C ASP A 129 4.52 -2.63 18.88
N ILE A 130 4.19 -3.57 19.77
CA ILE A 130 3.03 -3.49 20.64
C ILE A 130 3.44 -3.89 22.05
N ASP A 131 3.11 -3.03 23.00
CA ASP A 131 3.42 -3.21 24.42
C ASP A 131 2.47 -4.22 25.10
N GLU A 132 1.20 -4.26 24.71
CA GLU A 132 0.16 -5.06 25.36
C GLU A 132 -0.61 -5.98 24.39
N PRO A 133 -0.88 -7.24 24.78
CA PRO A 133 -1.64 -8.16 23.93
C PRO A 133 -3.08 -7.69 23.76
N HIS A 134 -3.59 -7.79 22.53
CA HIS A 134 -4.95 -7.47 22.16
C HIS A 134 -5.75 -8.76 21.94
N ALA A 135 -6.92 -8.87 22.59
CA ALA A 135 -7.80 -10.03 22.46
C ALA A 135 -8.57 -10.00 21.11
N VAL A 136 -7.84 -10.27 20.02
CA VAL A 136 -8.33 -10.23 18.64
C VAL A 136 -8.33 -11.61 18.01
N THR A 137 -9.21 -11.81 17.03
CA THR A 137 -9.18 -12.90 16.07
C THR A 137 -8.96 -12.35 14.67
N VAL A 138 -7.88 -12.77 14.02
CA VAL A 138 -7.50 -12.34 12.68
C VAL A 138 -7.93 -13.39 11.65
N VAL A 139 -8.60 -12.95 10.57
CA VAL A 139 -9.05 -13.83 9.49
C VAL A 139 -8.63 -13.32 8.11
N PRO A 140 -8.37 -14.21 7.15
CA PRO A 140 -8.05 -13.84 5.78
C PRO A 140 -9.29 -13.33 5.06
N LEU A 141 -9.13 -12.34 4.18
CA LEU A 141 -10.24 -11.77 3.40
C LEU A 141 -10.51 -12.49 2.07
N PHE A 142 -9.75 -13.53 1.75
CA PHE A 142 -9.91 -14.38 0.56
C PHE A 142 -9.08 -15.66 0.69
N GLY A 143 -9.34 -16.63 -0.18
CA GLY A 143 -8.64 -17.92 -0.23
C GLY A 143 -7.15 -17.84 -0.56
N GLY A 144 -6.45 -18.97 -0.45
CA GLY A 144 -5.04 -19.09 -0.80
C GLY A 144 -4.77 -18.87 -2.30
N MET A 145 -3.60 -18.32 -2.63
CA MET A 145 -3.16 -18.13 -4.01
C MET A 145 -2.03 -19.11 -4.34
N GLU A 146 -2.04 -19.63 -5.56
CA GLU A 146 -0.92 -20.39 -6.12
C GLU A 146 0.17 -19.43 -6.65
N ASN A 147 1.40 -19.92 -6.76
CA ASN A 147 2.53 -19.20 -7.39
C ASN A 147 2.80 -17.81 -6.80
N ILE A 148 2.63 -17.68 -5.49
CA ILE A 148 3.02 -16.53 -4.68
C ILE A 148 4.05 -16.97 -3.64
N GLU A 149 4.97 -16.07 -3.31
CA GLU A 149 6.00 -16.33 -2.32
C GLU A 149 5.37 -16.62 -0.94
N PRO A 150 5.93 -17.57 -0.15
CA PRO A 150 5.31 -18.04 1.09
C PRO A 150 4.93 -16.94 2.08
N GLU A 151 5.73 -15.87 2.18
CA GLU A 151 5.49 -14.74 3.06
C GLU A 151 4.27 -13.88 2.68
N PHE A 152 3.78 -14.00 1.44
CA PHE A 152 2.57 -13.33 0.97
C PHE A 152 1.33 -14.23 0.98
N GLN A 153 1.47 -15.50 1.41
CA GLN A 153 0.31 -16.36 1.62
C GLN A 153 -0.59 -15.77 2.70
N VAL A 154 -1.88 -15.70 2.42
CA VAL A 154 -2.84 -15.00 3.29
C VAL A 154 -2.89 -15.60 4.70
N ASN A 155 -2.76 -16.93 4.81
CA ASN A 155 -2.71 -17.64 6.09
C ASN A 155 -1.43 -17.31 6.89
N ALA A 156 -0.29 -17.11 6.22
CA ALA A 156 0.95 -16.70 6.86
C ALA A 156 0.86 -15.25 7.39
N LEU A 157 0.22 -14.36 6.62
CA LEU A 157 0.01 -12.96 7.01
C LEU A 157 -0.91 -12.84 8.23
N VAL A 158 -2.04 -13.55 8.25
CA VAL A 158 -2.99 -13.50 9.39
C VAL A 158 -2.37 -14.12 10.64
N GLN A 159 -1.60 -15.21 10.50
CA GLN A 159 -0.87 -15.82 11.60
C GLN A 159 0.17 -14.84 12.16
N LYS A 160 0.91 -14.16 11.29
CA LYS A 160 1.92 -13.16 11.69
C LYS A 160 1.29 -11.99 12.43
N LEU A 161 0.16 -11.45 11.94
CA LEU A 161 -0.55 -10.38 12.62
C LEU A 161 -1.06 -10.85 13.98
N ALA A 162 -1.75 -11.99 14.06
CA ALA A 162 -2.25 -12.52 15.32
C ALA A 162 -1.13 -12.72 16.35
N ALA A 163 0.01 -13.29 15.94
CA ALA A 163 1.17 -13.45 16.81
C ALA A 163 1.72 -12.11 17.33
N ALA A 164 1.83 -11.10 16.46
CA ALA A 164 2.29 -9.77 16.85
C ALA A 164 1.29 -9.05 17.80
N LEU A 165 0.00 -9.33 17.66
CA LEU A 165 -1.05 -8.77 18.52
C LEU A 165 -1.27 -9.58 19.81
N GLY A 166 -0.64 -10.75 19.98
CA GLY A 166 -0.95 -11.67 21.07
C GLY A 166 -2.36 -12.28 20.99
N GLY A 167 -2.96 -12.31 19.81
CA GLY A 167 -4.32 -12.80 19.54
C GLY A 167 -4.37 -14.17 18.84
N GLU A 168 -5.55 -14.53 18.36
CA GLU A 168 -5.80 -15.76 17.59
C GLU A 168 -5.91 -15.48 16.09
N TYR A 169 -5.76 -16.51 15.27
CA TYR A 169 -6.13 -16.47 13.85
C TYR A 169 -7.02 -17.65 13.46
N ARG A 170 -7.76 -17.49 12.35
CA ARG A 170 -8.44 -18.60 11.66
C ARG A 170 -7.96 -18.65 10.21
N ALA A 171 -7.37 -19.77 9.82
CA ALA A 171 -6.89 -19.97 8.46
C ALA A 171 -8.03 -20.40 7.53
N ILE A 172 -7.97 -19.99 6.26
CA ILE A 172 -8.85 -20.50 5.21
C ILE A 172 -8.11 -21.54 4.37
N TYR A 173 -8.65 -22.75 4.27
CA TYR A 173 -8.08 -23.85 3.48
C TYR A 173 -8.85 -24.04 2.18
N ALA A 174 -9.04 -22.96 1.44
CA ALA A 174 -9.71 -22.93 0.15
C ALA A 174 -8.91 -22.08 -0.84
N PRO A 175 -8.97 -22.38 -2.16
CA PRO A 175 -8.33 -21.54 -3.17
C PRO A 175 -9.05 -20.19 -3.28
N VAL A 176 -8.35 -19.16 -3.75
CA VAL A 176 -8.97 -17.84 -4.03
C VAL A 176 -10.00 -17.91 -5.16
N ILE A 177 -9.80 -18.80 -6.12
CA ILE A 177 -10.66 -19.01 -7.30
C ILE A 177 -11.03 -20.49 -7.37
N ALA A 178 -12.32 -20.81 -7.35
CA ALA A 178 -12.81 -22.15 -7.62
C ALA A 178 -12.90 -22.41 -9.14
N GLY A 179 -12.97 -23.68 -9.53
CA GLY A 179 -13.11 -24.08 -10.94
C GLY A 179 -14.43 -23.64 -11.59
N SER A 180 -15.51 -23.49 -10.81
CA SER A 180 -16.82 -23.03 -11.25
C SER A 180 -17.60 -22.40 -10.09
N ALA A 181 -18.75 -21.77 -10.38
CA ALA A 181 -19.64 -21.22 -9.37
C ALA A 181 -20.23 -22.31 -8.46
N GLU A 182 -20.53 -23.49 -9.01
CA GLU A 182 -21.00 -24.65 -8.27
C GLU A 182 -19.91 -25.21 -7.35
N ALA A 183 -18.68 -25.28 -7.84
CA ALA A 183 -17.52 -25.69 -7.04
C ALA A 183 -17.29 -24.71 -5.89
N ARG A 184 -17.36 -23.40 -6.14
CA ARG A 184 -17.30 -22.37 -5.09
C ARG A 184 -18.38 -22.60 -4.04
N ALA A 185 -19.63 -22.80 -4.44
CA ALA A 185 -20.75 -23.02 -3.52
C ALA A 185 -20.53 -24.28 -2.66
N THR A 186 -20.00 -25.34 -3.25
CA THR A 186 -19.66 -26.59 -2.55
C THR A 186 -18.51 -26.40 -1.56
N ILE A 187 -17.44 -25.72 -1.96
CA ILE A 187 -16.29 -25.47 -1.07
C ILE A 187 -16.69 -24.58 0.11
N VAL A 188 -17.48 -23.53 -0.14
CA VAL A 188 -17.91 -22.58 0.89
C VAL A 188 -18.94 -23.19 1.85
N SER A 189 -19.67 -24.23 1.44
CA SER A 189 -20.63 -24.92 2.31
C SER A 189 -19.98 -25.90 3.29
N ASP A 190 -18.72 -26.27 3.07
CA ASP A 190 -17.94 -27.05 4.04
C ASP A 190 -17.87 -26.30 5.38
N PRO A 191 -18.23 -26.93 6.52
CA PRO A 191 -18.28 -26.25 7.82
C PRO A 191 -16.98 -25.55 8.22
N MET A 192 -15.81 -26.11 7.88
CA MET A 192 -14.52 -25.51 8.21
C MET A 192 -14.34 -24.19 7.46
N ILE A 193 -14.61 -24.17 6.16
CA ILE A 193 -14.48 -22.97 5.33
C ILE A 193 -15.56 -21.96 5.66
N LYS A 194 -16.80 -22.44 5.81
CA LYS A 194 -17.95 -21.61 6.17
C LYS A 194 -17.71 -20.84 7.46
N SER A 195 -17.10 -21.46 8.47
CA SER A 195 -16.79 -20.79 9.74
C SER A 195 -15.92 -19.54 9.58
N VAL A 196 -15.01 -19.51 8.61
CA VAL A 196 -14.16 -18.35 8.31
C VAL A 196 -14.89 -17.35 7.42
N VAL A 197 -15.62 -17.83 6.42
CA VAL A 197 -16.41 -16.98 5.51
C VAL A 197 -17.50 -16.21 6.26
N ASP A 198 -18.17 -16.84 7.23
CA ASP A 198 -19.20 -16.21 8.05
C ASP A 198 -18.63 -15.07 8.91
N MET A 199 -17.35 -15.13 9.30
CA MET A 199 -16.70 -14.06 10.06
C MET A 199 -16.57 -12.76 9.26
N TRP A 200 -16.58 -12.81 7.91
CA TRP A 200 -16.51 -11.61 7.08
C TRP A 200 -17.67 -10.64 7.34
N ASP A 201 -18.84 -11.13 7.74
CA ASP A 201 -20.01 -10.31 8.07
C ASP A 201 -19.98 -9.74 9.50
N CYS A 202 -19.00 -10.13 10.32
CA CYS A 202 -18.85 -9.71 11.72
C CYS A 202 -17.49 -9.05 12.02
N LEU A 203 -16.79 -8.57 10.99
CA LEU A 203 -15.52 -7.85 11.17
C LEU A 203 -15.75 -6.47 11.79
N ASP A 204 -14.90 -6.11 12.76
CA ASP A 204 -14.83 -4.76 13.32
C ASP A 204 -13.89 -3.88 12.49
N LEU A 205 -12.83 -4.50 11.95
CA LEU A 205 -11.75 -3.89 11.20
C LEU A 205 -11.36 -4.75 10.01
N ALA A 206 -11.12 -4.13 8.86
CA ALA A 206 -10.43 -4.76 7.73
C ALA A 206 -9.20 -3.94 7.33
N ILE A 207 -8.04 -4.58 7.22
CA ILE A 207 -6.79 -3.96 6.74
C ILE A 207 -6.51 -4.49 5.34
N VAL A 208 -6.51 -3.59 4.35
CA VAL A 208 -6.47 -3.95 2.93
C VAL A 208 -5.41 -3.17 2.16
N GLY A 209 -4.87 -3.80 1.13
CA GLY A 209 -4.16 -3.12 0.06
C GLY A 209 -5.12 -2.82 -1.09
N ILE A 210 -4.76 -1.84 -1.91
CA ILE A 210 -5.47 -1.57 -3.16
C ILE A 210 -4.57 -2.00 -4.33
N GLY A 211 -5.09 -2.88 -5.18
CA GLY A 211 -4.47 -3.29 -6.43
C GLY A 211 -4.92 -2.41 -7.59
N HIS A 212 -4.10 -2.36 -8.64
CA HIS A 212 -4.38 -1.57 -9.83
C HIS A 212 -4.34 -2.46 -11.07
N SER A 213 -5.44 -2.50 -11.81
CA SER A 213 -5.72 -3.41 -12.93
C SER A 213 -4.80 -3.22 -14.15
N ILE A 214 -4.52 -1.97 -14.54
CA ILE A 214 -3.92 -1.63 -15.85
C ILE A 214 -2.40 -1.88 -15.93
N ALA A 215 -1.72 -2.17 -14.81
CA ALA A 215 -0.27 -2.38 -14.79
C ALA A 215 0.18 -3.77 -14.29
N THR A 216 -0.73 -4.70 -13.97
CA THR A 216 -0.37 -5.96 -13.31
C THR A 216 -0.71 -7.23 -14.06
N TYR A 217 -0.48 -7.29 -15.38
CA TYR A 217 -0.28 -8.59 -16.04
C TYR A 217 0.78 -9.45 -15.30
N GLY A 218 1.71 -8.81 -14.57
CA GLY A 218 2.71 -9.48 -13.73
C GLY A 218 2.33 -9.76 -12.26
N SER A 219 1.10 -9.49 -11.78
CA SER A 219 0.73 -9.89 -10.40
C SER A 219 0.49 -11.39 -10.30
N ALA A 220 0.72 -11.98 -9.12
CA ALA A 220 0.44 -13.39 -8.87
C ALA A 220 -1.01 -13.77 -9.20
N PHE A 221 -1.97 -12.93 -8.81
CA PHE A 221 -3.38 -13.13 -9.11
C PHE A 221 -3.69 -13.16 -10.61
N MET A 222 -3.14 -12.21 -11.38
CA MET A 222 -3.36 -12.18 -12.83
C MET A 222 -2.71 -13.37 -13.55
N ARG A 223 -1.69 -14.02 -12.96
CA ARG A 223 -1.13 -15.28 -13.48
C ARG A 223 -2.03 -16.50 -13.22
N THR A 224 -2.98 -16.40 -12.29
CA THR A 224 -3.89 -17.50 -11.92
C THR A 224 -5.20 -17.49 -12.71
N ILE A 225 -5.60 -16.36 -13.30
CA ILE A 225 -6.85 -16.25 -14.07
C ILE A 225 -6.65 -16.53 -15.57
N SER A 226 -7.72 -16.92 -16.26
CA SER A 226 -7.70 -17.21 -17.70
C SER A 226 -7.48 -15.96 -18.55
N GLU A 227 -6.99 -16.10 -19.79
CA GLU A 227 -6.88 -14.95 -20.72
C GLU A 227 -8.24 -14.29 -20.95
N LYS A 228 -9.31 -15.08 -21.04
CA LYS A 228 -10.68 -14.57 -21.12
C LYS A 228 -11.03 -13.67 -19.92
N ASP A 229 -10.70 -14.09 -18.70
CA ASP A 229 -10.96 -13.27 -17.50
C ASP A 229 -10.17 -11.95 -17.53
N LYS A 230 -8.95 -11.95 -18.09
CA LYS A 230 -8.13 -10.73 -18.26
C LYS A 230 -8.76 -9.78 -19.27
N ASP A 231 -9.25 -10.33 -20.40
CA ASP A 231 -9.94 -9.56 -21.43
C ASP A 231 -11.24 -8.96 -20.86
N ASP A 232 -12.02 -9.74 -20.12
CA ASP A 232 -13.25 -9.28 -19.47
C ASP A 232 -12.97 -8.15 -18.45
N ILE A 233 -11.90 -8.26 -17.64
CA ILE A 233 -11.46 -7.20 -16.72
C ILE A 233 -11.09 -5.92 -17.48
N THR A 234 -10.39 -6.07 -18.60
CA THR A 234 -9.94 -4.94 -19.45
C THR A 234 -11.14 -4.26 -20.10
N ASN A 235 -12.07 -5.04 -20.67
CA ASN A 235 -13.30 -4.56 -21.30
C ASN A 235 -14.25 -3.89 -20.30
N ALA A 236 -14.24 -4.34 -19.04
CA ALA A 236 -15.00 -3.71 -17.96
C ALA A 236 -14.36 -2.42 -17.43
N GLU A 237 -13.23 -1.99 -18.00
CA GLU A 237 -12.47 -0.79 -17.60
C GLU A 237 -12.22 -0.72 -16.09
N ALA A 238 -11.92 -1.87 -15.47
CA ALA A 238 -11.62 -1.92 -14.05
C ALA A 238 -10.52 -0.92 -13.72
N ALA A 239 -10.71 -0.11 -12.67
CA ALA A 239 -9.69 0.84 -12.21
C ALA A 239 -8.73 0.20 -11.20
N GLY A 240 -9.21 -0.80 -10.46
CA GLY A 240 -8.45 -1.55 -9.48
C GLY A 240 -9.27 -2.62 -8.77
N ASP A 241 -8.66 -3.22 -7.76
CA ASP A 241 -9.30 -4.22 -6.90
C ASP A 241 -9.02 -3.99 -5.41
N VAL A 242 -9.95 -4.48 -4.59
CA VAL A 242 -9.78 -4.67 -3.15
C VAL A 242 -10.29 -6.07 -2.82
N CYS A 243 -9.48 -6.85 -2.08
CA CYS A 243 -9.78 -8.26 -1.82
C CYS A 243 -10.12 -9.07 -3.10
N ARG A 244 -9.48 -8.75 -4.23
CA ARG A 244 -9.73 -9.35 -5.56
C ARG A 244 -11.07 -8.99 -6.20
N GLN A 245 -11.88 -8.18 -5.54
CA GLN A 245 -13.11 -7.65 -6.12
C GLN A 245 -12.78 -6.42 -6.95
N MET A 246 -13.06 -6.52 -8.25
CA MET A 246 -12.77 -5.47 -9.23
C MET A 246 -13.84 -4.38 -9.22
N PHE A 247 -13.42 -3.13 -9.37
CA PHE A 247 -14.32 -1.98 -9.47
C PHE A 247 -13.81 -0.95 -10.49
N SER A 248 -14.73 -0.18 -11.05
CA SER A 248 -14.46 0.90 -12.00
C SER A 248 -13.97 2.18 -11.31
N ILE A 249 -13.56 3.18 -12.08
CA ILE A 249 -13.13 4.48 -11.53
C ILE A 249 -14.29 5.28 -10.91
N THR A 250 -15.54 4.95 -11.25
CA THR A 250 -16.72 5.53 -10.60
C THR A 250 -17.02 4.84 -9.26
N GLY A 251 -16.32 3.74 -8.96
CA GLY A 251 -16.51 2.94 -7.77
C GLY A 251 -17.58 1.86 -7.91
N GLU A 252 -18.13 1.65 -9.11
CA GLU A 252 -19.09 0.57 -9.35
C GLU A 252 -18.39 -0.79 -9.45
N PRO A 253 -18.97 -1.87 -8.88
CA PRO A 253 -18.45 -3.23 -9.08
C PRO A 253 -18.43 -3.62 -10.57
N CYS A 254 -17.32 -4.16 -11.05
CA CYS A 254 -17.24 -4.70 -12.42
C CYS A 254 -18.05 -6.02 -12.49
N LYS A 255 -18.94 -6.13 -13.49
CA LYS A 255 -19.76 -7.33 -13.73
C LYS A 255 -18.94 -8.39 -14.46
N LEU A 256 -18.22 -9.21 -13.70
CA LEU A 256 -17.33 -10.25 -14.22
C LEU A 256 -17.82 -11.64 -13.84
N GLU A 257 -17.75 -12.61 -14.76
CA GLU A 257 -18.04 -14.02 -14.46
C GLU A 257 -17.12 -14.54 -13.35
N LEU A 258 -15.85 -14.12 -13.37
CA LEU A 258 -14.83 -14.44 -12.37
C LEU A 258 -15.34 -14.26 -10.93
N ASN A 259 -16.16 -13.23 -10.67
CA ASN A 259 -16.70 -12.96 -9.33
C ASN A 259 -17.53 -14.12 -8.77
N SER A 260 -18.19 -14.89 -9.64
CA SER A 260 -18.99 -16.06 -9.24
C SER A 260 -18.14 -17.24 -8.77
N ARG A 261 -16.84 -17.23 -9.05
CA ARG A 261 -15.86 -18.27 -8.67
C ARG A 261 -14.94 -17.86 -7.52
N LEU A 262 -14.94 -16.58 -7.14
CA LEU A 262 -14.08 -16.06 -6.07
C LEU A 262 -14.54 -16.51 -4.68
N ILE A 263 -13.61 -17.09 -3.91
CA ILE A 263 -13.73 -17.26 -2.46
C ILE A 263 -13.03 -16.08 -1.81
N ALA A 264 -13.73 -14.94 -1.80
CA ALA A 264 -13.25 -13.67 -1.31
C ALA A 264 -14.38 -12.84 -0.72
N MET A 265 -14.05 -11.98 0.23
CA MET A 265 -14.98 -11.01 0.79
C MET A 265 -15.54 -10.11 -0.31
N GLY A 266 -16.86 -9.96 -0.36
CA GLY A 266 -17.53 -9.12 -1.35
C GLY A 266 -17.43 -7.63 -1.04
N LEU A 267 -17.57 -6.78 -2.06
CA LEU A 267 -17.53 -5.32 -1.91
C LEU A 267 -18.63 -4.78 -0.98
N GLU A 268 -19.83 -5.37 -1.04
CA GLU A 268 -20.93 -4.99 -0.14
C GLU A 268 -20.70 -5.45 1.30
N GLN A 269 -20.03 -6.58 1.52
CA GLN A 269 -19.58 -6.97 2.86
C GLN A 269 -18.55 -5.95 3.36
N LEU A 270 -17.58 -5.58 2.51
CA LEU A 270 -16.51 -4.64 2.87
C LEU A 270 -17.07 -3.26 3.27
N LYS A 271 -18.09 -2.76 2.56
CA LYS A 271 -18.80 -1.52 2.93
C LYS A 271 -19.41 -1.57 4.34
N ARG A 272 -19.88 -2.74 4.80
CA ARG A 272 -20.50 -2.91 6.12
C ARG A 272 -19.49 -2.88 7.26
N VAL A 273 -18.25 -3.32 7.04
CA VAL A 273 -17.19 -3.36 8.07
C VAL A 273 -17.02 -1.97 8.72
N PRO A 274 -17.17 -1.79 10.04
CA PRO A 274 -17.16 -0.48 10.69
C PRO A 274 -15.95 0.38 10.35
N LEU A 275 -14.77 -0.23 10.22
CA LEU A 275 -13.54 0.45 9.81
C LEU A 275 -12.78 -0.38 8.77
N VAL A 276 -12.58 0.18 7.57
CA VAL A 276 -11.72 -0.42 6.54
C VAL A 276 -10.52 0.49 6.32
N VAL A 277 -9.34 0.03 6.72
CA VAL A 277 -8.07 0.73 6.58
C VAL A 277 -7.37 0.27 5.32
N ALA A 278 -7.21 1.17 4.37
CA ALA A 278 -6.46 0.91 3.15
C ALA A 278 -5.05 1.49 3.23
N ILE A 279 -4.05 0.68 2.88
CA ILE A 279 -2.65 1.10 2.80
C ILE A 279 -2.24 1.05 1.34
N ALA A 280 -2.21 2.21 0.69
CA ALA A 280 -1.93 2.31 -0.74
C ALA A 280 -1.34 3.66 -1.10
N GLY A 281 -0.32 3.64 -1.96
CA GLY A 281 0.29 4.83 -2.54
C GLY A 281 0.97 4.49 -3.86
N GLY A 282 1.45 5.52 -4.54
CA GLY A 282 2.12 5.50 -5.83
C GLY A 282 1.20 5.97 -6.95
N LYS A 283 1.76 6.77 -7.86
CA LYS A 283 1.05 7.37 -9.01
C LYS A 283 0.29 6.34 -9.87
N ALA A 284 0.83 5.13 -10.01
CA ALA A 284 0.16 4.05 -10.75
C ALA A 284 -1.18 3.64 -10.12
N LYS A 285 -1.37 3.85 -8.80
CA LYS A 285 -2.58 3.44 -8.08
C LYS A 285 -3.64 4.53 -7.98
N THR A 286 -3.39 5.74 -8.47
CA THR A 286 -4.32 6.88 -8.33
C THR A 286 -5.74 6.55 -8.79
N ARG A 287 -5.90 5.90 -9.96
CA ARG A 287 -7.22 5.51 -10.48
C ARG A 287 -7.92 4.50 -9.58
N ALA A 288 -7.19 3.50 -9.10
CA ALA A 288 -7.71 2.47 -8.20
C ALA A 288 -8.12 3.06 -6.85
N ILE A 289 -7.29 3.93 -6.26
CA ILE A 289 -7.59 4.60 -5.00
C ILE A 289 -8.84 5.47 -5.15
N LEU A 290 -8.95 6.22 -6.25
CA LEU A 290 -10.15 7.04 -6.52
C LEU A 290 -11.42 6.19 -6.66
N GLY A 291 -11.35 5.06 -7.39
CA GLY A 291 -12.46 4.12 -7.49
C GLY A 291 -12.87 3.54 -6.13
N ALA A 292 -11.90 3.15 -5.30
CA ALA A 292 -12.16 2.62 -3.96
C ALA A 292 -12.82 3.66 -3.03
N LEU A 293 -12.37 4.91 -3.10
CA LEU A 293 -12.95 6.04 -2.36
C LEU A 293 -14.39 6.32 -2.80
N ARG A 294 -14.65 6.40 -4.10
CA ARG A 294 -16.00 6.64 -4.64
C ARG A 294 -16.96 5.50 -4.34
N GLY A 295 -16.48 4.26 -4.43
CA GLY A 295 -17.23 3.07 -4.08
C GLY A 295 -17.47 2.91 -2.57
N ARG A 296 -16.86 3.77 -1.73
CA ARG A 296 -16.92 3.70 -0.25
C ARG A 296 -16.48 2.34 0.30
N TYR A 297 -15.57 1.68 -0.41
CA TYR A 297 -15.00 0.40 0.01
C TYR A 297 -13.98 0.56 1.13
N ILE A 298 -13.46 1.77 1.32
CA ILE A 298 -12.48 2.11 2.35
C ILE A 298 -13.00 3.25 3.21
N LYS A 299 -12.63 3.25 4.49
CA LYS A 299 -13.07 4.25 5.49
C LYS A 299 -11.90 5.02 6.09
N PHE A 300 -10.69 4.48 5.98
CA PHE A 300 -9.46 5.12 6.38
C PHE A 300 -8.39 4.86 5.32
N LEU A 301 -7.61 5.89 4.96
CA LEU A 301 -6.55 5.77 3.95
C LEU A 301 -5.19 6.18 4.52
N ILE A 302 -4.20 5.31 4.38
CA ILE A 302 -2.78 5.61 4.62
C ILE A 302 -2.09 5.70 3.26
N SER A 303 -1.58 6.88 2.91
CA SER A 303 -1.01 7.16 1.58
C SER A 303 0.08 8.23 1.63
N ASP A 304 0.68 8.54 0.49
CA ASP A 304 1.68 9.59 0.30
C ASP A 304 1.08 10.85 -0.34
N GLU A 305 1.71 11.99 -0.06
CA GLU A 305 1.33 13.30 -0.55
C GLU A 305 1.13 13.34 -2.06
N ALA A 306 2.12 12.85 -2.82
CA ALA A 306 2.07 12.90 -4.29
C ALA A 306 0.86 12.12 -4.83
N THR A 307 0.58 10.94 -4.28
CA THR A 307 -0.57 10.13 -4.68
C THR A 307 -1.89 10.83 -4.34
N VAL A 308 -2.01 11.36 -3.13
CA VAL A 308 -3.23 12.05 -2.69
C VAL A 308 -3.53 13.29 -3.54
N ARG A 309 -2.51 14.09 -3.87
CA ARG A 309 -2.67 15.23 -4.77
C ARG A 309 -3.20 14.81 -6.15
N HIS A 310 -2.66 13.72 -6.72
CA HIS A 310 -3.16 13.20 -7.99
C HIS A 310 -4.59 12.66 -7.88
N VAL A 311 -4.96 12.01 -6.77
CA VAL A 311 -6.33 11.50 -6.54
C VAL A 311 -7.32 12.65 -6.50
N LEU A 312 -7.00 13.73 -5.76
CA LEU A 312 -7.84 14.91 -5.65
C LEU A 312 -7.96 15.66 -6.98
N ALA A 313 -6.86 15.84 -7.71
CA ALA A 313 -6.89 16.44 -9.05
C ALA A 313 -7.77 15.62 -10.02
N LEU A 314 -7.57 14.29 -10.06
CA LEU A 314 -8.36 13.38 -10.90
C LEU A 314 -9.85 13.36 -10.50
N HIS A 315 -10.16 13.56 -9.22
CA HIS A 315 -11.53 13.69 -8.76
C HIS A 315 -12.20 14.96 -9.30
N GLN A 316 -11.49 16.10 -9.24
CA GLN A 316 -11.97 17.39 -9.75
C GLN A 316 -12.18 17.36 -11.27
N GLU A 317 -11.21 16.80 -12.01
CA GLU A 317 -11.30 16.62 -13.45
C GLU A 317 -12.55 15.79 -13.81
N ASN A 318 -12.80 14.69 -13.12
CA ASN A 318 -13.93 13.79 -13.40
C ASN A 318 -15.27 14.22 -12.76
N ALA A 319 -15.36 15.41 -12.15
CA ALA A 319 -16.58 15.87 -11.48
C ALA A 319 -17.78 16.00 -12.43
N HIS A 320 -17.53 16.15 -13.74
CA HIS A 320 -18.55 16.18 -14.78
C HIS A 320 -19.15 14.79 -15.09
N ILE A 321 -18.37 13.72 -14.96
CA ILE A 321 -18.82 12.33 -15.23
C ILE A 321 -19.83 11.86 -14.18
N LEU A 322 -19.71 12.32 -12.92
CA LEU A 322 -20.62 11.94 -11.83
C LEU A 322 -21.97 12.68 -11.85
N ARG A 323 -22.13 13.70 -12.69
CA ARG A 323 -23.35 14.52 -12.79
C ARG A 323 -24.23 14.17 -14.00
N ALA A 324 -23.75 13.31 -14.88
CA ALA A 324 -24.47 12.79 -16.05
C ALA A 324 -25.16 11.47 -15.69
#